data_AF-A0AAW5BCV9-F1
#
_entry.id   AF-A0AAW5BCV9-F1
#
_cell.length_a   1.000
_cell.length_b   1.000
_cell.length_c   1.000
_cell.angle_alpha   90.00
_cell.angle_beta   90.00
_cell.angle_gamma   90.00
#
_symmetry.space_group_name_H-M   'P 1'
#
loop_
_entity.id
_entity.type
_entity.pdbx_description
1 polymer ?
#
loop_
_entity_poly.entity_id
_entity_poly.type
_entity_poly.pdbx_seq_one_letter_code
_entity_poly.pdbx_strand_id
1 'polypeptide(L)'
;MFELTLLEWILVIFCALCIGFSKSGLPNLVILVVTLLMFVFPARDSVGILLPMLLVGDFFAIIYYRRNVKWNHLKGLIPWVLIGIVAGYFVLEHVNDAQLKPLIGIIVLVMITLNFVRERFGTKFNTLLPNSLGFTLLMGILGGFTTMVGNAAGAIMTIYLLVKGLPKKEFVGTGAWFFLFVNLIKVPFYVHLELITVESISFNAWLVPAIILGAFVGIKVLPIIPQKVFTILVLILAALGGINLLLN
;
A
#
# COMPACT_ATOMS: atom_id res chain seq x y z
N MET A 1 -16.15 6.79 19.48
CA MET A 1 -14.68 6.72 19.33
C MET A 1 -14.29 5.31 19.70
N PHE A 2 -13.43 4.66 18.91
CA PHE A 2 -12.93 3.33 19.22
C PHE A 2 -12.36 3.28 20.64
N GLU A 3 -12.83 2.33 21.44
CA GLU A 3 -12.33 2.06 22.78
C GLU A 3 -11.05 1.22 22.66
N LEU A 4 -9.90 1.89 22.60
CA LEU A 4 -8.60 1.26 22.47
C LEU A 4 -7.84 1.29 23.79
N THR A 5 -7.19 0.18 24.11
CA THR A 5 -6.17 0.08 25.15
C THR A 5 -4.96 0.96 24.82
N LEU A 6 -4.12 1.23 25.82
CA LEU A 6 -2.89 2.00 25.62
C LEU A 6 -1.96 1.36 24.57
N LEU A 7 -1.87 0.03 24.56
CA LEU A 7 -1.03 -0.71 23.61
C LEU A 7 -1.54 -0.56 22.18
N GLU A 8 -2.85 -0.66 21.98
CA GLU A 8 -3.50 -0.47 20.68
C GLU A 8 -3.31 0.96 20.16
N TRP A 9 -3.44 1.97 21.03
CA TRP A 9 -3.13 3.36 20.67
C TRP A 9 -1.69 3.54 20.20
N ILE A 10 -0.71 2.99 20.93
CA ILE A 10 0.70 3.03 20.54
C ILE A 10 0.90 2.37 19.17
N LEU A 11 0.26 1.22 18.95
CA LEU A 11 0.38 0.47 17.70
C LEU A 11 -0.25 1.23 16.53
N VAL A 12 -1.41 1.85 16.71
CA VAL A 12 -2.06 2.66 15.65
C VAL A 12 -1.26 3.92 15.35
N ILE A 13 -0.73 4.61 16.36
CA ILE A 13 0.15 5.77 16.15
C ILE A 13 1.43 5.35 15.41
N PHE A 14 2.00 4.21 15.75
CA PHE A 14 3.13 3.64 15.02
C PHE A 14 2.76 3.34 13.56
N CYS A 15 1.59 2.76 13.30
CA CYS A 15 1.08 2.55 11.95
C CYS A 15 0.93 3.87 11.18
N ALA A 16 0.41 4.91 11.82
CA ALA A 16 0.30 6.25 11.24
C ALA A 16 1.66 6.83 10.83
N LEU A 17 2.65 6.72 11.71
CA LEU A 17 4.05 7.10 11.41
C LEU A 17 4.61 6.30 10.22
N CYS A 18 4.40 4.99 10.20
CA CYS A 18 4.82 4.13 9.10
C CYS A 18 4.14 4.49 7.78
N ILE A 19 2.85 4.88 7.80
CA ILE A 19 2.14 5.33 6.60
C ILE A 19 2.79 6.58 6.03
N GLY A 20 3.04 7.59 6.86
CA GLY A 20 3.79 8.77 6.44
C GLY A 20 5.16 8.42 5.87
N PHE A 21 5.92 7.61 6.61
CA PHE A 21 7.26 7.18 6.21
C PHE A 21 7.27 6.45 4.86
N SER A 22 6.27 5.61 4.58
CA SER A 22 6.15 4.85 3.34
C SER A 22 6.14 5.74 2.09
N LYS A 23 5.63 6.97 2.22
CA LYS A 23 5.51 7.94 1.13
C LYS A 23 6.81 8.65 0.77
N SER A 24 7.89 8.42 1.51
CA SER A 24 9.24 8.91 1.17
C SER A 24 9.95 8.08 0.08
N GLY A 25 9.35 6.95 -0.34
CA GLY A 25 9.89 6.09 -1.40
C GLY A 25 9.92 4.60 -1.06
N LEU A 26 9.17 4.15 -0.05
CA LEU A 26 9.10 2.76 0.38
C LEU A 26 7.64 2.28 0.50
N PRO A 27 6.94 2.08 -0.63
CA PRO A 27 5.53 1.67 -0.62
C PRO A 27 5.27 0.33 0.10
N ASN A 28 6.28 -0.56 0.13
CA ASN A 28 6.17 -1.88 0.74
C ASN A 28 5.95 -1.83 2.27
N LEU A 29 6.26 -0.72 2.93
CA LEU A 29 6.01 -0.56 4.37
C LEU A 29 4.51 -0.62 4.71
N VAL A 30 3.64 -0.30 3.75
CA VAL A 30 2.18 -0.40 3.95
C VAL A 30 1.74 -1.85 4.20
N ILE A 31 2.45 -2.84 3.65
CA ILE A 31 2.14 -4.26 3.88
C ILE A 31 2.23 -4.61 5.38
N LEU A 32 3.25 -4.09 6.07
CA LEU A 32 3.39 -4.23 7.51
C LEU A 32 2.24 -3.53 8.25
N VAL A 33 1.90 -2.30 7.84
CA VAL A 33 0.81 -1.53 8.46
C VAL A 33 -0.52 -2.28 8.39
N VAL A 34 -0.85 -2.88 7.24
CA VAL A 34 -2.07 -3.68 7.06
C VAL A 34 -2.12 -4.82 8.09
N THR A 35 -1.02 -5.57 8.24
CA THR A 35 -0.96 -6.67 9.21
C THR A 35 -1.06 -6.20 10.65
N LEU A 36 -0.45 -5.05 10.98
CA LEU A 36 -0.47 -4.49 12.33
C LEU A 36 -1.86 -3.99 12.73
N LEU A 37 -2.54 -3.26 11.85
CA LEU A 37 -3.89 -2.75 12.13
C LEU A 37 -4.91 -3.87 12.34
N MET A 38 -4.72 -5.04 11.72
CA MET A 38 -5.58 -6.21 11.93
C MET A 38 -5.42 -6.91 13.29
N PHE A 39 -4.38 -6.57 14.05
CA PHE A 39 -4.31 -6.98 15.46
C PHE A 39 -5.17 -6.08 16.36
N VAL A 40 -5.57 -4.89 15.88
CA VAL A 40 -6.34 -3.91 16.65
C VAL A 40 -7.80 -3.86 16.21
N PHE A 41 -8.05 -3.96 14.91
CA PHE A 41 -9.38 -3.83 14.32
C PHE A 41 -9.78 -5.09 13.56
N PRO A 42 -11.10 -5.34 13.40
CA PRO A 42 -11.61 -6.28 12.42
C PRO A 42 -11.03 -6.05 11.02
N ALA A 43 -10.97 -7.10 10.20
CA ALA A 43 -10.29 -7.05 8.91
C ALA A 43 -10.88 -5.98 7.98
N ARG A 44 -12.21 -5.87 7.91
CA ARG A 44 -12.93 -4.86 7.11
C ARG A 44 -12.66 -3.44 7.62
N ASP A 45 -12.77 -3.23 8.93
CA ASP A 45 -12.52 -1.93 9.56
C ASP A 45 -11.06 -1.47 9.35
N SER A 46 -10.10 -2.38 9.52
CA SER A 46 -8.68 -2.11 9.28
C SER A 46 -8.42 -1.61 7.85
N VAL A 47 -9.01 -2.28 6.85
CA VAL A 47 -8.89 -1.88 5.44
C VAL A 47 -9.52 -0.50 5.21
N GLY A 48 -10.69 -0.23 5.82
CA GLY A 48 -11.42 1.02 5.74
C GLY A 48 -10.70 2.21 6.39
N ILE A 49 -10.26 2.06 7.64
CA ILE A 49 -9.50 3.05 8.42
C ILE A 49 -8.22 3.44 7.69
N LEU A 50 -7.55 2.47 7.06
CA LEU A 50 -6.27 2.70 6.40
C LEU A 50 -6.37 3.60 5.17
N LEU A 51 -7.49 3.60 4.44
CA LEU A 51 -7.60 4.35 3.18
C LEU A 51 -7.50 5.89 3.38
N PRO A 52 -8.23 6.52 4.32
CA PRO A 52 -8.03 7.95 4.62
C PRO A 52 -6.61 8.28 5.13
N MET A 53 -6.00 7.41 5.93
CA MET A 53 -4.59 7.59 6.36
C MET A 53 -3.64 7.63 5.15
N LEU A 54 -3.86 6.71 4.19
CA LEU A 54 -3.08 6.67 2.95
C LEU A 54 -3.26 7.93 2.12
N LEU A 55 -4.49 8.45 2.00
CA LEU A 55 -4.78 9.69 1.28
C LEU A 55 -4.04 10.89 1.88
N VAL A 56 -4.03 11.04 3.20
CA VAL A 56 -3.26 12.09 3.88
C VAL A 56 -1.77 11.99 3.54
N GLY A 57 -1.22 10.78 3.59
CA GLY A 57 0.15 10.52 3.17
C GLY A 57 0.40 10.83 1.69
N ASP A 58 -0.53 10.49 0.80
CA ASP A 58 -0.45 10.74 -0.64
C ASP A 58 -0.44 12.23 -0.97
N PHE A 59 -1.28 13.04 -0.30
CA PHE A 59 -1.25 14.49 -0.45
C PHE A 59 0.11 15.07 -0.07
N PHE A 60 0.69 14.61 1.04
CA PHE A 60 2.03 15.03 1.44
C PHE A 60 3.10 14.61 0.42
N ALA A 61 3.01 13.38 -0.11
CA ALA A 61 3.91 12.87 -1.14
C ALA A 61 3.88 13.73 -2.39
N ILE A 62 2.68 14.15 -2.83
CA ILE A 62 2.51 15.02 -4.01
C ILE A 62 3.13 16.39 -3.79
N ILE A 63 2.95 17.00 -2.61
CA ILE A 63 3.56 18.31 -2.30
C ILE A 63 5.07 18.28 -2.55
N TYR A 64 5.74 17.20 -2.14
CA TYR A 64 7.19 17.07 -2.21
C TYR A 64 7.72 16.51 -3.55
N TYR A 65 7.03 15.54 -4.16
CA TYR A 65 7.54 14.77 -5.31
C TYR A 65 6.82 15.01 -6.65
N ARG A 66 5.78 15.86 -6.72
CA ARG A 66 4.92 16.05 -7.92
C ARG A 66 5.63 16.33 -9.25
N ARG A 67 6.83 16.91 -9.23
CA ARG A 67 7.51 17.42 -10.44
C ARG A 67 8.10 16.32 -11.34
N ASN A 68 8.34 15.12 -10.81
CA ASN A 68 9.08 14.07 -11.53
C ASN A 68 8.19 12.92 -12.02
N VAL A 69 6.99 13.21 -12.54
CA VAL A 69 6.04 12.17 -12.94
C VAL A 69 6.19 11.75 -14.41
N LYS A 70 6.09 10.44 -14.68
CA LYS A 70 6.00 9.89 -16.03
C LYS A 70 4.57 9.45 -16.36
N TRP A 71 3.79 10.40 -16.87
CA TRP A 71 2.38 10.20 -17.20
C TRP A 71 2.09 9.07 -18.18
N ASN A 72 2.99 8.80 -19.13
CA ASN A 72 2.81 7.74 -20.12
C ASN A 72 2.66 6.37 -19.47
N HIS A 73 3.43 6.09 -18.41
CA HIS A 73 3.34 4.82 -17.69
C HIS A 73 2.07 4.72 -16.85
N LEU A 74 1.55 5.83 -16.32
CA LEU A 74 0.28 5.85 -15.57
C LEU A 74 -0.91 5.66 -16.49
N LYS A 75 -0.98 6.41 -17.61
CA LYS A 75 -2.09 6.32 -18.58
C LYS A 75 -2.23 4.91 -19.16
N GLY A 76 -1.11 4.22 -19.42
CA GLY A 76 -1.12 2.84 -19.90
C GLY A 76 -1.48 1.80 -18.83
N LEU A 77 -1.31 2.11 -17.55
CA LEU A 77 -1.55 1.19 -16.43
C LEU A 77 -2.96 1.35 -15.83
N ILE A 78 -3.45 2.59 -15.68
CA ILE A 78 -4.71 2.92 -15.00
C ILE A 78 -5.91 2.13 -15.51
N PRO A 79 -6.15 1.93 -16.82
CA PRO A 79 -7.30 1.15 -17.29
C PRO A 79 -7.34 -0.27 -16.72
N TRP A 80 -6.18 -0.93 -16.64
CA TRP A 80 -6.06 -2.28 -16.09
C TRP A 80 -6.19 -2.30 -14.56
N VAL A 81 -5.74 -1.24 -13.90
CA VAL A 81 -5.92 -1.03 -12.46
C VAL A 81 -7.39 -0.85 -12.12
N LEU A 82 -8.15 -0.12 -12.93
CA LEU A 82 -9.60 0.02 -12.75
C LEU A 82 -10.30 -1.34 -12.80
N ILE A 83 -9.93 -2.20 -13.75
CA ILE A 83 -10.46 -3.57 -13.84
C ILE A 83 -10.15 -4.34 -12.54
N GLY A 84 -8.91 -4.25 -12.03
CA GLY A 84 -8.54 -4.85 -10.76
C GLY A 84 -9.31 -4.29 -9.56
N ILE A 85 -9.53 -2.97 -9.50
CA ILE A 85 -10.30 -2.31 -8.44
C ILE A 85 -11.74 -2.79 -8.46
N VAL A 86 -12.38 -2.81 -9.62
CA VAL A 86 -13.77 -3.29 -9.76
C VAL A 86 -13.89 -4.76 -9.37
N ALA A 87 -12.95 -5.60 -9.78
CA ALA A 87 -12.92 -7.00 -9.34
C ALA A 87 -12.76 -7.13 -7.82
N GLY A 88 -11.86 -6.35 -7.21
CA GLY A 88 -11.65 -6.34 -5.76
C GLY A 88 -12.86 -5.78 -4.99
N TYR A 89 -13.60 -4.85 -5.57
CA TYR A 89 -14.83 -4.30 -5.00
C TYR A 89 -15.89 -5.39 -4.85
N PHE A 90 -16.17 -6.14 -5.92
CA PHE A 90 -17.13 -7.24 -5.85
C PHE A 90 -16.70 -8.32 -4.87
N VAL A 91 -15.39 -8.60 -4.74
CA VAL A 91 -14.90 -9.50 -3.70
C VAL A 91 -15.20 -8.95 -2.30
N LEU A 92 -14.88 -7.68 -2.02
CA LEU A 92 -15.16 -7.07 -0.71
C LEU A 92 -16.65 -6.97 -0.38
N GLU A 93 -17.51 -6.82 -1.38
CA GLU A 93 -18.97 -6.81 -1.21
C GLU A 93 -19.49 -8.15 -0.66
N HIS A 94 -18.91 -9.27 -1.10
CA HIS A 94 -19.41 -10.62 -0.79
C HIS A 94 -18.67 -11.33 0.34
N VAL A 95 -17.49 -10.83 0.74
CA VAL A 95 -16.59 -11.49 1.70
C VAL A 95 -16.78 -10.91 3.11
N ASN A 96 -16.95 -11.76 4.12
CA ASN A 96 -17.01 -11.33 5.53
C ASN A 96 -15.62 -11.24 6.19
N ASP A 97 -15.51 -10.75 7.42
CA ASP A 97 -14.23 -10.61 8.12
C ASP A 97 -13.43 -11.93 8.22
N ALA A 98 -14.11 -13.05 8.50
CA ALA A 98 -13.49 -14.36 8.62
C ALA A 98 -12.87 -14.86 7.31
N GLN A 99 -13.42 -14.44 6.17
CA GLN A 99 -12.89 -14.74 4.84
C GLN A 99 -11.88 -13.69 4.36
N LEU A 100 -12.05 -12.42 4.76
CA LEU A 100 -11.19 -11.31 4.36
C LEU A 100 -9.80 -11.42 4.98
N LYS A 101 -9.75 -11.80 6.27
CA LYS A 101 -8.50 -11.95 7.01
C LYS A 101 -7.51 -12.92 6.34
N PRO A 102 -7.88 -14.19 6.03
CA PRO A 102 -6.98 -15.10 5.34
C PRO A 102 -6.71 -14.66 3.89
N LEU A 103 -7.68 -14.06 3.19
CA LEU A 103 -7.47 -13.53 1.84
C LEU A 103 -6.35 -12.48 1.83
N ILE A 104 -6.35 -11.56 2.80
CA ILE A 104 -5.30 -10.55 2.94
C ILE A 104 -3.98 -11.18 3.36
N GLY A 105 -4.00 -12.19 4.25
CA GLY A 105 -2.82 -13.01 4.56
C GLY A 105 -2.17 -13.60 3.30
N ILE A 106 -2.95 -14.22 2.40
CA ILE A 106 -2.48 -14.74 1.11
C ILE A 106 -1.87 -13.61 0.28
N ILE A 107 -2.57 -12.48 0.13
CA ILE A 107 -2.08 -11.34 -0.65
C ILE A 107 -0.73 -10.85 -0.10
N VAL A 108 -0.62 -10.68 1.22
CA VAL A 108 0.61 -10.25 1.90
C VAL A 108 1.76 -11.22 1.60
N LEU A 109 1.52 -12.53 1.75
CA LEU A 109 2.55 -13.54 1.46
C LEU A 109 2.95 -13.54 -0.01
N VAL A 110 2.00 -13.47 -0.94
CA VAL A 110 2.30 -13.35 -2.38
C VAL A 110 3.12 -12.09 -2.65
N MET A 111 2.80 -10.95 -2.05
CA MET A 111 3.59 -9.72 -2.21
C MET A 111 5.01 -9.84 -1.66
N ILE A 112 5.19 -10.57 -0.56
CA ILE A 112 6.50 -10.85 0.03
C ILE A 112 7.30 -11.77 -0.89
N THR A 113 6.69 -12.86 -1.37
CA THR A 113 7.29 -13.78 -2.34
C THR A 113 7.70 -13.04 -3.62
N LEU A 114 6.83 -12.18 -4.16
CA LEU A 114 7.14 -11.37 -5.34
C LEU A 114 8.32 -10.42 -5.09
N ASN A 115 8.40 -9.79 -3.92
CA ASN A 115 9.56 -8.96 -3.56
C ASN A 115 10.85 -9.79 -3.47
N PHE A 116 10.80 -10.99 -2.88
CA PHE A 116 11.96 -11.87 -2.77
C PHE A 116 12.43 -12.41 -4.13
N VAL A 117 11.49 -12.86 -4.96
CA VAL A 117 11.74 -13.28 -6.35
C VAL A 117 12.40 -12.13 -7.10
N ARG A 118 11.84 -10.92 -7.04
CA ARG A 118 12.45 -9.73 -7.64
C ARG A 118 13.90 -9.51 -7.18
N GLU A 119 14.17 -9.55 -5.87
CA GLU A 119 15.53 -9.35 -5.35
C GLU A 119 16.51 -10.40 -5.89
N ARG A 120 16.07 -11.66 -5.98
CA ARG A 120 16.88 -12.77 -6.47
C ARG A 120 17.14 -12.72 -7.98
N PHE A 121 16.15 -12.35 -8.78
CA PHE A 121 16.26 -12.30 -10.24
C PHE A 121 16.88 -10.99 -10.76
N GLY A 122 16.97 -9.95 -9.93
CA GLY A 122 17.77 -8.75 -10.17
C GLY A 122 17.45 -8.05 -11.51
N THR A 123 18.49 -7.56 -12.19
CA THR A 123 18.40 -6.80 -13.45
C THR A 123 17.92 -7.62 -14.66
N LYS A 124 17.87 -8.96 -14.58
CA LYS A 124 17.36 -9.80 -15.68
C LYS A 124 15.86 -9.59 -15.95
N PHE A 125 15.10 -9.12 -14.96
CA PHE A 125 13.68 -8.79 -15.14
C PHE A 125 13.47 -7.50 -15.94
N ASN A 126 14.41 -6.56 -15.87
CA ASN A 126 14.31 -5.25 -16.51
C ASN A 126 14.60 -5.29 -18.02
N THR A 127 15.35 -6.29 -18.49
CA THR A 127 15.75 -6.40 -19.90
C THR A 127 14.75 -7.14 -20.77
N LEU A 128 13.90 -8.01 -20.19
CA LEU A 128 13.05 -8.93 -20.95
C LEU A 128 11.64 -8.40 -21.26
N LEU A 129 11.11 -7.44 -20.48
CA LEU A 129 9.67 -7.09 -20.51
C LEU A 129 9.31 -5.59 -20.58
N PRO A 130 10.19 -4.61 -20.84
CA PRO A 130 9.86 -3.19 -20.65
C PRO A 130 8.68 -2.70 -21.51
N ASN A 131 8.40 -3.34 -22.65
CA ASN A 131 7.30 -2.99 -23.55
C ASN A 131 6.20 -4.06 -23.68
N SER A 132 6.21 -5.10 -22.84
CA SER A 132 5.18 -6.15 -22.90
C SER A 132 3.83 -5.62 -22.42
N LEU A 133 2.83 -5.63 -23.31
CA LEU A 133 1.45 -5.29 -22.97
C LEU A 133 0.87 -6.25 -21.94
N GLY A 134 1.18 -7.55 -22.06
CA GLY A 134 0.76 -8.57 -21.09
C GLY A 134 1.31 -8.31 -19.69
N PHE A 135 2.54 -7.83 -19.57
CA PHE A 135 3.12 -7.44 -18.28
C PHE A 135 2.40 -6.23 -17.68
N THR A 136 2.17 -5.16 -18.46
CA THR A 136 1.43 -3.99 -17.99
C THR A 136 0.00 -4.36 -17.56
N LEU A 137 -0.67 -5.22 -18.32
CA LEU A 137 -2.02 -5.70 -18.01
C LEU A 137 -2.03 -6.47 -16.68
N LEU A 138 -1.14 -7.46 -16.52
CA LEU A 138 -1.06 -8.27 -15.31
C LEU A 138 -0.74 -7.41 -14.08
N MET A 139 0.27 -6.54 -14.17
CA MET A 139 0.63 -5.63 -13.07
C MET A 139 -0.49 -4.65 -12.75
N GLY A 140 -1.22 -4.18 -13.76
CA GLY A 140 -2.36 -3.29 -13.55
C GLY A 140 -3.48 -3.98 -12.81
N ILE A 141 -3.95 -5.14 -13.29
CA ILE A 141 -5.03 -5.90 -12.66
C ILE A 141 -4.65 -6.32 -11.24
N LEU A 142 -3.46 -6.91 -11.05
CA LEU A 142 -3.00 -7.30 -9.71
C LEU A 142 -2.84 -6.08 -8.79
N GLY A 143 -2.31 -4.97 -9.30
CA GLY A 143 -2.16 -3.73 -8.54
C GLY A 143 -3.52 -3.18 -8.10
N GLY A 144 -4.50 -3.16 -8.99
CA GLY A 144 -5.88 -2.75 -8.71
C GLY A 144 -6.57 -3.65 -7.68
N PHE A 145 -6.49 -4.97 -7.88
CA PHE A 145 -7.11 -5.94 -7.00
C PHE A 145 -6.52 -5.89 -5.58
N THR A 146 -5.18 -5.93 -5.48
CA THR A 146 -4.50 -5.94 -4.18
C THR A 146 -4.61 -4.61 -3.43
N THR A 147 -4.69 -3.46 -4.15
CA THR A 147 -4.99 -2.19 -3.47
C THR A 147 -6.42 -2.16 -2.96
N MET A 148 -7.39 -2.66 -3.72
CA MET A 148 -8.79 -2.62 -3.34
C MET A 148 -9.06 -3.54 -2.14
N VAL A 149 -8.58 -4.78 -2.17
CA VAL A 149 -8.89 -5.76 -1.11
C VAL A 149 -8.09 -5.51 0.17
N GLY A 150 -6.81 -5.13 0.07
CA GLY A 150 -5.91 -5.11 1.21
C GLY A 150 -4.95 -3.93 1.28
N ASN A 151 -5.15 -2.87 0.49
CA ASN A 151 -4.23 -1.72 0.40
C ASN A 151 -2.76 -2.11 0.10
N ALA A 152 -2.52 -3.25 -0.55
CA ALA A 152 -1.22 -3.91 -0.62
C ALA A 152 -0.50 -3.79 -1.98
N ALA A 153 -0.88 -2.82 -2.83
CA ALA A 153 -0.31 -2.68 -4.19
C ALA A 153 1.14 -2.15 -4.24
N GLY A 154 1.74 -1.83 -3.10
CA GLY A 154 3.11 -1.30 -2.99
C GLY A 154 4.15 -2.13 -3.74
N ALA A 155 4.09 -3.45 -3.56
CA ALA A 155 5.03 -4.38 -4.18
C ALA A 155 4.85 -4.46 -5.70
N ILE A 156 3.60 -4.57 -6.17
CA ILE A 156 3.27 -4.61 -7.60
C ILE A 156 3.74 -3.32 -8.29
N MET A 157 3.42 -2.17 -7.71
CA MET A 157 3.81 -0.88 -8.30
C MET A 157 5.33 -0.70 -8.31
N THR A 158 6.01 -1.16 -7.26
CA THR A 158 7.48 -1.15 -7.20
C THR A 158 8.08 -1.99 -8.32
N ILE A 159 7.58 -3.22 -8.54
CA ILE A 159 8.03 -4.09 -9.63
C ILE A 159 7.79 -3.43 -10.98
N TYR A 160 6.58 -2.92 -11.23
CA TYR A 160 6.22 -2.27 -12.49
C TYR A 160 7.16 -1.10 -12.83
N LEU A 161 7.35 -0.15 -11.91
CA LEU A 161 8.17 1.05 -12.16
C LEU A 161 9.66 0.74 -12.35
N LEU A 162 10.17 -0.30 -11.68
CA LEU A 162 11.56 -0.73 -11.85
C LEU A 162 11.78 -1.43 -13.18
N VAL A 163 10.83 -2.24 -13.64
CA VAL A 163 10.87 -2.83 -14.99
C VAL A 163 10.81 -1.75 -16.07
N LYS A 164 10.10 -0.64 -15.81
CA LYS A 164 10.15 0.55 -16.68
C LYS A 164 11.43 1.38 -16.54
N GLY A 165 12.37 0.98 -15.68
CA GLY A 165 13.69 1.59 -15.56
C GLY A 165 13.68 3.01 -15.01
N LEU A 166 12.66 3.41 -14.26
CA LEU A 166 12.56 4.79 -13.78
C LEU A 166 13.65 5.11 -12.75
N PRO A 167 14.41 6.22 -12.93
CA PRO A 167 15.29 6.74 -11.90
C PRO A 167 14.55 7.04 -10.60
N LYS A 168 15.25 7.02 -9.45
CA LYS A 168 14.66 7.17 -8.10
C LYS A 168 13.67 8.35 -7.98
N LYS A 169 14.02 9.53 -8.51
CA LYS A 169 13.14 10.72 -8.44
C LYS A 169 11.85 10.50 -9.24
N GLU A 170 11.94 9.86 -10.39
CA GLU A 170 10.80 9.57 -11.25
C GLU A 170 9.95 8.43 -10.71
N PHE A 171 10.59 7.42 -10.10
CA PHE A 171 9.94 6.34 -9.38
C PHE A 171 9.05 6.89 -8.25
N VAL A 172 9.60 7.73 -7.37
CA VAL A 172 8.85 8.28 -6.23
C VAL A 172 7.76 9.23 -6.71
N GLY A 173 8.05 10.12 -7.67
CA GLY A 173 7.05 11.06 -8.21
C GLY A 173 5.90 10.37 -8.95
N THR A 174 6.20 9.36 -9.78
CA THR A 174 5.20 8.58 -10.49
C THR A 174 4.37 7.72 -9.54
N GLY A 175 5.01 7.12 -8.53
CA GLY A 175 4.33 6.36 -7.48
C GLY A 175 3.39 7.23 -6.64
N ALA A 176 3.80 8.45 -6.27
CA ALA A 176 2.95 9.38 -5.51
C ALA A 176 1.64 9.71 -6.23
N TRP A 177 1.72 10.02 -7.53
CA TRP A 177 0.52 10.23 -8.35
C TRP A 177 -0.32 8.97 -8.50
N PHE A 178 0.31 7.82 -8.74
CA PHE A 178 -0.39 6.55 -8.82
C PHE A 178 -1.23 6.27 -7.57
N PHE A 179 -0.61 6.31 -6.39
CA PHE A 179 -1.29 6.00 -5.13
C PHE A 179 -2.41 6.99 -4.83
N LEU A 180 -2.18 8.28 -5.05
CA LEU A 180 -3.24 9.28 -4.90
C LEU A 180 -4.45 8.96 -5.79
N PHE A 181 -4.25 8.70 -7.09
CA PHE A 181 -5.36 8.44 -8.01
C PHE A 181 -6.13 7.18 -7.63
N VAL A 182 -5.44 6.06 -7.41
CA VAL A 182 -6.12 4.80 -7.10
C VAL A 182 -6.83 4.86 -5.75
N ASN A 183 -6.26 5.56 -4.76
CA ASN A 183 -6.91 5.72 -3.47
C ASN A 183 -8.11 6.65 -3.54
N LEU A 184 -8.07 7.72 -4.35
CA LEU A 184 -9.24 8.56 -4.62
C LEU A 184 -10.36 7.80 -5.32
N ILE A 185 -10.02 6.96 -6.32
CA ILE A 185 -10.99 6.11 -7.03
C ILE A 185 -11.67 5.13 -6.06
N LYS A 186 -10.95 4.64 -5.04
CA LYS A 186 -11.49 3.68 -4.06
C LYS A 186 -12.49 4.30 -3.08
N VAL A 187 -12.39 5.60 -2.79
CA VAL A 187 -13.25 6.29 -1.80
C VAL A 187 -14.73 5.99 -1.99
N PRO A 188 -15.35 6.20 -3.18
CA PRO A 188 -16.77 5.91 -3.36
C PRO A 188 -17.14 4.45 -3.10
N PHE A 189 -16.29 3.50 -3.51
CA PHE A 189 -16.52 2.08 -3.26
C PHE A 189 -16.45 1.75 -1.76
N TYR A 190 -15.47 2.32 -1.04
CA TYR A 190 -15.31 2.11 0.39
C TYR A 190 -16.43 2.73 1.21
N VAL A 191 -16.93 3.90 0.80
CA VAL A 191 -18.11 4.54 1.41
C VAL A 191 -19.36 3.71 1.14
N HIS A 192 -19.53 3.21 -0.08
CA HIS A 192 -20.67 2.35 -0.43
C HIS A 192 -20.68 1.02 0.33
N LEU A 193 -19.50 0.43 0.56
CA LEU A 193 -19.33 -0.78 1.37
C LEU A 193 -19.34 -0.52 2.89
N GLU A 194 -19.60 0.73 3.31
CA GLU A 194 -19.61 1.17 4.71
C GLU A 194 -18.27 0.96 5.46
N LEU A 195 -17.17 0.77 4.72
CA LEU A 195 -15.82 0.63 5.28
C LEU A 195 -15.26 1.97 5.77
N ILE A 196 -15.68 3.07 5.14
CA ILE A 196 -15.40 4.43 5.61
C ILE A 196 -16.66 4.99 6.25
N THR A 197 -16.57 5.28 7.54
CA THR A 197 -17.65 5.84 8.36
C THR A 197 -17.23 7.20 8.92
N VAL A 198 -18.21 7.97 9.41
CA VAL A 198 -17.92 9.26 10.08
C VAL A 198 -17.02 9.07 11.30
N GLU A 199 -17.21 7.96 12.02
CA GLU A 199 -16.38 7.60 13.16
C GLU A 199 -14.95 7.29 12.73
N SER A 200 -14.73 6.50 11.68
CA SER A 200 -13.38 6.20 11.20
C SER A 200 -12.66 7.42 10.62
N ILE A 201 -13.38 8.35 9.98
CA ILE A 201 -12.82 9.64 9.54
C ILE A 201 -12.37 10.48 10.73
N SER A 202 -13.22 10.56 11.77
CA SER A 202 -12.93 11.33 12.97
C SER A 202 -11.74 10.75 13.73
N PHE A 203 -11.64 9.43 13.81
CA PHE A 203 -10.47 8.72 14.33
C PHE A 203 -9.20 9.01 13.52
N ASN A 204 -9.28 8.93 12.19
CA ASN A 204 -8.16 9.22 11.30
C ASN A 204 -7.64 10.66 11.42
N ALA A 205 -8.51 11.63 11.73
CA ALA A 205 -8.10 13.02 11.94
C ALA A 205 -7.08 13.16 13.09
N TRP A 206 -7.22 12.39 14.17
CA TRP A 206 -6.25 12.37 15.28
C TRP A 206 -4.89 11.79 14.89
N LEU A 207 -4.84 10.96 13.84
CA LEU A 207 -3.61 10.33 13.36
C LEU A 207 -2.85 11.20 12.36
N VAL A 208 -3.46 12.26 11.83
CA VAL A 208 -2.84 13.16 10.84
C VAL A 208 -1.49 13.72 11.30
N PRO A 209 -1.31 14.22 12.53
CA PRO A 209 -0.01 14.71 12.99
C PRO A 209 1.08 13.63 12.95
N ALA A 210 0.74 12.39 13.32
CA ALA A 210 1.66 11.27 13.27
C ALA A 210 2.03 10.90 11.82
N ILE A 211 1.07 10.91 10.89
CA ILE A 211 1.34 10.69 9.45
C ILE A 211 2.29 11.75 8.91
N ILE A 212 2.04 13.03 9.20
CA ILE A 212 2.89 14.13 8.76
C ILE A 212 4.30 13.98 9.33
N LEU A 213 4.42 13.71 10.63
CA LEU A 213 5.71 13.47 11.29
C LEU A 213 6.46 12.32 10.64
N GLY A 214 5.79 11.19 10.41
CA GLY A 214 6.37 10.02 9.75
C GLY A 214 6.89 10.33 8.36
N ALA A 215 6.17 11.15 7.60
CA ALA A 215 6.60 11.55 6.26
C ALA A 215 7.83 12.47 6.29
N PHE A 216 7.89 13.44 7.21
CA PHE A 216 9.08 14.26 7.42
C PHE A 216 10.30 13.44 7.85
N VAL A 217 10.12 12.51 8.78
CA VAL A 217 11.17 11.59 9.21
C VAL A 217 11.64 10.74 8.04
N GLY A 218 10.71 10.20 7.25
CA GLY A 218 11.02 9.43 6.03
C GLY A 218 11.89 10.18 5.05
N ILE A 219 11.56 11.43 4.73
CA ILE A 219 12.36 12.27 3.81
C ILE A 219 13.81 12.42 4.30
N LYS A 220 14.02 12.62 5.60
CA LYS A 220 15.36 12.85 6.17
C LYS A 220 16.16 11.58 6.40
N VAL A 221 15.50 10.50 6.82
CA VAL A 221 16.15 9.28 7.29
C VAL A 221 16.33 8.25 6.17
N LEU A 222 15.42 8.21 5.19
CA LEU A 222 15.51 7.25 4.08
C LEU A 222 16.85 7.28 3.32
N PRO A 223 17.50 8.44 3.09
CA PRO A 223 18.82 8.49 2.44
C PRO A 223 19.94 7.81 3.25
N ILE A 224 19.75 7.64 4.57
CA ILE A 224 20.77 7.16 5.52
C ILE A 224 20.64 5.65 5.76
N ILE A 225 19.42 5.11 5.68
CA ILE A 225 19.17 3.69 5.97
C ILE A 225 19.61 2.82 4.79
N PRO A 226 20.43 1.77 5.03
CA PRO A 226 20.71 0.77 4.02
C PRO A 226 19.42 0.10 3.55
N GLN A 227 19.05 0.32 2.29
CA GLN A 227 17.82 -0.18 1.67
C GLN A 227 17.57 -1.67 1.96
N LYS A 228 18.63 -2.49 1.91
CA LYS A 228 18.55 -3.94 2.10
C LYS A 228 18.10 -4.32 3.51
N VAL A 229 18.68 -3.70 4.55
CA VAL A 229 18.35 -4.01 5.96
C VAL A 229 16.90 -3.67 6.26
N PHE A 230 16.47 -2.48 5.87
CA PHE A 230 15.08 -2.05 6.07
C PHE A 230 14.08 -2.95 5.35
N THR A 231 14.38 -3.29 4.09
CA THR A 231 13.51 -4.15 3.28
C THR A 231 13.36 -5.52 3.94
N ILE A 232 14.45 -6.13 4.42
CA ILE A 232 14.41 -7.42 5.11
C ILE A 232 13.55 -7.34 6.38
N LEU A 233 13.74 -6.31 7.22
CA LEU A 233 12.97 -6.16 8.46
C LEU A 233 11.46 -6.04 8.20
N VAL A 234 11.07 -5.18 7.25
CA VAL A 234 9.67 -5.01 6.87
C VAL A 234 9.07 -6.31 6.33
N LEU A 235 9.79 -7.02 5.47
CA LEU A 235 9.30 -8.27 4.88
C LEU A 235 9.17 -9.38 5.92
N ILE A 236 10.10 -9.50 6.88
CA ILE A 236 10.01 -10.48 7.97
C ILE A 236 8.78 -10.20 8.85
N LEU A 237 8.63 -8.96 9.30
CA LEU A 237 7.49 -8.59 10.16
C LEU A 237 6.16 -8.76 9.44
N ALA A 238 6.09 -8.36 8.16
CA ALA A 238 4.92 -8.58 7.32
C ALA A 238 4.65 -10.06 7.05
N ALA A 239 5.69 -10.90 6.94
CA ALA A 239 5.54 -12.35 6.77
C ALA A 239 4.95 -12.98 8.03
N LEU A 240 5.46 -12.61 9.21
CA LEU A 240 4.92 -13.05 10.49
C LEU A 240 3.47 -12.63 10.64
N GLY A 241 3.15 -11.37 10.29
CA GLY A 241 1.78 -10.86 10.26
C GLY A 241 0.89 -11.64 9.30
N GLY A 242 1.32 -11.82 8.05
CA GLY A 242 0.57 -12.55 7.02
C GLY A 242 0.32 -14.02 7.38
N ILE A 243 1.30 -14.71 7.97
CA ILE A 243 1.13 -16.07 8.50
C ILE A 243 0.12 -16.06 9.65
N ASN A 244 0.21 -15.09 10.56
CA ASN A 244 -0.74 -14.99 11.68
C ASN A 244 -2.18 -14.82 11.18
N LEU A 245 -2.42 -14.00 10.14
CA LEU A 245 -3.73 -13.79 9.53
C LEU A 245 -4.31 -15.04 8.85
N LEU A 246 -3.48 -16.04 8.53
CA LEU A 246 -3.94 -17.33 7.98
C LEU A 246 -4.27 -18.35 9.06
N LEU A 247 -3.57 -18.28 10.19
CA LEU A 247 -3.67 -19.28 11.25
C LEU A 247 -4.69 -18.90 12.33
N ASN A 248 -4.99 -17.61 12.49
CA ASN A 248 -5.90 -17.05 13.49
C ASN A 248 -6.85 -16.05 12.85
#